data_AF-D6ARM5-F1
#
_entry.id   AF-D6ARM5-F1
#
_cell.length_a   1.000
_cell.length_b   1.000
_cell.length_c   1.000
_cell.angle_alpha   90.00
_cell.angle_beta   90.00
_cell.angle_gamma   90.00
#
_symmetry.space_group_name_H-M   'P 1'
#
loop_
_entity.id
_entity.type
_entity.pdbx_description
1 polymer ?
#
loop_
_entity_poly.entity_id
_entity_poly.type
_entity_poly.pdbx_seq_one_letter_code
_entity_poly.pdbx_strand_id
1 'polypeptide(L)'
;MLCAGPAGTSIFWDGSRAPAVGAYRPEEEPFVEFRLLGTVSVETFTGPLPLGPAKRRSLLAALLLSANTPVSVGRLTDSLWDDTPPLQARGVIQGHVSRLRALLVDADAEAYGVELATLGDAYVLRVPETLIDAQRFEELLMLAREQRGPADTVLMLKEALSLWQGPALSGAFTGPPLRAAAHSLEESRLATVEQLARTYGVLGEHHRAAALLAAETAAHPLRESLAAELM
;
A
#
# COMPACT_ATOMS: atom_id res chain seq x y z
N MET A 1 -51.02 33.15 4.99
CA MET A 1 -51.38 31.98 4.17
C MET A 1 -51.45 32.44 2.72
N LEU A 2 -50.66 31.79 1.84
CA LEU A 2 -50.56 31.93 0.37
C LEU A 2 -49.93 33.25 -0.14
N CYS A 3 -48.69 33.31 -0.65
CA CYS A 3 -48.00 32.68 -1.80
C CYS A 3 -48.52 33.10 -3.18
N ALA A 4 -47.70 33.86 -3.90
CA ALA A 4 -47.66 33.92 -5.36
C ALA A 4 -46.21 34.26 -5.81
N GLY A 5 -45.60 33.37 -6.61
CA GLY A 5 -44.32 33.58 -7.32
C GLY A 5 -44.51 34.27 -8.68
N PRO A 6 -43.42 34.51 -9.43
CA PRO A 6 -43.16 33.73 -10.66
C PRO A 6 -41.62 33.52 -10.87
N ALA A 7 -41.03 32.83 -11.84
CA ALA A 7 -41.44 32.12 -13.05
C ALA A 7 -40.39 31.00 -13.29
N GLY A 8 -40.83 29.85 -13.80
CA GLY A 8 -39.97 28.75 -14.22
C GLY A 8 -39.39 28.95 -15.62
N THR A 9 -38.24 28.34 -15.86
CA THR A 9 -37.71 28.11 -17.21
C THR A 9 -37.74 26.61 -17.47
N SER A 10 -38.64 26.21 -18.38
CA SER A 10 -38.78 24.85 -18.88
C SER A 10 -37.68 24.57 -19.90
N ILE A 11 -36.92 23.49 -19.72
CA ILE A 11 -35.98 22.99 -20.73
C ILE A 11 -36.67 21.83 -21.45
N PHE A 12 -37.02 22.09 -22.70
CA PHE A 12 -37.57 21.17 -23.67
C PHE A 12 -36.49 20.16 -24.09
N TRP A 13 -36.81 18.85 -24.05
CA TRP A 13 -35.92 17.79 -24.52
C TRP A 13 -36.39 17.36 -25.93
N ASP A 14 -35.64 17.76 -26.97
CA ASP A 14 -35.81 17.24 -28.34
C ASP A 14 -34.78 16.11 -28.56
N GLY A 15 -35.28 14.87 -28.59
CA GLY A 15 -34.48 13.70 -28.85
C GLY A 15 -34.23 13.53 -30.33
N SER A 16 -33.17 14.15 -30.88
CA SER A 16 -32.61 13.81 -32.21
C SER A 16 -31.27 14.53 -32.49
N ARG A 17 -30.21 14.21 -31.74
CA ARG A 17 -28.79 14.18 -32.18
C ARG A 17 -27.87 14.14 -30.95
N ALA A 18 -27.06 13.10 -30.85
CA ALA A 18 -25.93 13.09 -29.92
C ALA A 18 -24.83 14.04 -30.44
N PRO A 19 -24.32 14.98 -29.62
CA PRO A 19 -22.92 15.35 -29.67
C PRO A 19 -22.13 14.40 -28.74
N ALA A 20 -20.92 14.05 -29.17
CA ALA A 20 -19.99 13.21 -28.41
C ALA A 20 -19.86 13.72 -26.97
N VAL A 21 -20.26 12.89 -26.01
CA VAL A 21 -20.12 13.15 -24.59
C VAL A 21 -18.63 13.04 -24.28
N GLY A 22 -17.94 14.18 -24.35
CA GLY A 22 -16.66 14.35 -23.67
C GLY A 22 -16.91 14.00 -22.21
N ALA A 23 -16.28 12.91 -21.76
CA ALA A 23 -16.41 12.42 -20.41
C ALA A 23 -16.13 13.58 -19.44
N TYR A 24 -17.11 13.86 -18.59
CA TYR A 24 -16.88 14.56 -17.33
C TYR A 24 -15.83 13.74 -16.56
N ARG A 25 -14.55 14.14 -16.65
CA ARG A 25 -13.52 13.71 -15.70
C ARG A 25 -13.78 14.54 -14.46
N PRO A 26 -14.23 13.96 -13.34
CA PRO A 26 -14.12 14.69 -12.09
C PRO A 26 -12.64 15.04 -11.96
N GLU A 27 -12.36 16.29 -11.59
CA GLU A 27 -11.02 16.75 -11.27
C GLU A 27 -10.42 15.70 -10.34
N GLU A 28 -9.47 14.93 -10.88
CA GLU A 28 -8.89 13.77 -10.21
C GLU A 28 -8.25 14.32 -8.95
N GLU A 29 -8.88 14.04 -7.80
CA GLU A 29 -8.37 14.47 -6.51
C GLU A 29 -6.90 14.10 -6.49
N PRO A 30 -5.99 15.05 -6.17
CA PRO A 30 -4.60 14.66 -6.05
C PRO A 30 -4.58 13.53 -5.02
N PHE A 31 -3.74 12.53 -5.25
CA PHE A 31 -3.67 11.36 -4.37
C PHE A 31 -2.21 11.15 -4.02
N VAL A 32 -1.95 10.68 -2.81
CA VAL A 32 -0.62 10.26 -2.37
C VAL A 32 -0.78 8.85 -1.81
N GLU A 33 -0.11 7.88 -2.41
CA GLU A 33 -0.13 6.49 -1.97
C GLU A 33 1.29 5.99 -1.72
N PHE A 34 1.53 5.39 -0.55
CA PHE A 34 2.79 4.79 -0.16
C PHE A 34 2.74 3.29 -0.45
N ARG A 35 3.74 2.82 -1.20
CA ARG A 35 3.83 1.41 -1.59
C ARG A 35 4.95 0.68 -0.88
N LEU A 36 4.62 -0.42 -0.22
CA LEU A 36 5.52 -1.33 0.48
C LEU A 36 5.39 -2.78 -0.04
N LEU A 37 4.25 -3.13 -0.66
CA LEU A 37 3.94 -4.46 -1.19
C LEU A 37 4.53 -4.66 -2.59
N GLY A 38 5.83 -4.40 -2.71
CA GLY A 38 6.56 -4.34 -3.97
C GLY A 38 7.74 -3.39 -3.85
N THR A 39 8.05 -2.67 -4.93
CA THR A 39 9.09 -1.64 -4.87
C THR A 39 8.65 -0.48 -3.99
N VAL A 40 9.49 -0.10 -3.02
CA VAL A 40 9.19 1.02 -2.13
C VAL A 40 9.10 2.32 -2.93
N SER A 41 7.88 2.85 -3.06
CA SER A 41 7.59 4.07 -3.82
C SER A 41 6.54 4.94 -3.11
N VAL A 42 6.41 6.16 -3.62
CA VAL A 42 5.29 7.05 -3.31
C VAL A 42 4.69 7.43 -4.65
N GLU A 43 3.47 7.00 -4.90
CA GLU A 43 2.73 7.39 -6.09
C GLU A 43 1.96 8.68 -5.79
N THR A 44 2.02 9.62 -6.72
CA THR A 44 1.22 10.83 -6.65
C THR A 44 0.42 11.01 -7.93
N PHE A 45 -0.46 12.00 -7.96
CA PHE A 45 -1.18 12.39 -9.16
C PHE A 45 -0.26 12.67 -10.37
N THR A 46 0.93 13.22 -10.13
CA THR A 46 1.90 13.54 -11.19
C THR A 46 2.84 12.39 -11.52
N GLY A 47 2.68 11.24 -10.85
CA GLY A 47 3.46 10.02 -11.03
C GLY A 47 4.32 9.65 -9.81
N PRO A 48 5.22 8.67 -9.94
CA PRO A 48 6.04 8.21 -8.83
C PRO A 48 7.05 9.26 -8.40
N LEU A 49 7.12 9.54 -7.10
CA LEU A 49 8.14 10.44 -6.54
C LEU A 49 9.54 9.85 -6.71
N PRO A 50 10.53 10.65 -7.16
CA PRO A 50 11.90 10.21 -7.31
C PRO A 50 12.60 10.14 -5.94
N LEU A 51 12.30 9.08 -5.17
CA LEU A 51 12.91 8.81 -3.87
C LEU A 51 14.43 8.64 -3.94
N GLY A 52 14.99 8.37 -5.12
CA GLY A 52 16.43 8.30 -5.35
C GLY A 52 17.07 7.05 -4.75
N PRO A 53 18.12 7.18 -3.91
CA PRO A 53 18.93 6.03 -3.49
C PRO A 53 18.17 5.05 -2.59
N ALA A 54 18.58 3.79 -2.63
CA ALA A 54 17.98 2.71 -1.84
C ALA A 54 17.90 3.01 -0.33
N LYS A 55 18.89 3.70 0.25
CA LYS A 55 18.88 4.10 1.67
C LYS A 55 17.73 5.06 2.02
N ARG A 56 17.32 5.94 1.10
CA ARG A 56 16.17 6.84 1.32
C ARG A 56 14.86 6.06 1.28
N ARG A 57 14.75 5.08 0.37
CA ARG A 57 13.63 4.13 0.34
C ARG A 57 13.57 3.30 1.61
N SER A 58 14.70 2.78 2.11
CA SER A 58 14.78 2.08 3.40
C SER A 58 14.30 2.93 4.56
N LEU A 59 14.72 4.20 4.59
CA LEU A 59 14.30 5.13 5.65
C LEU A 59 12.79 5.37 5.59
N LEU A 60 12.23 5.58 4.40
CA LEU A 60 10.79 5.71 4.22
C LEU A 60 10.06 4.43 4.65
N ALA A 61 10.51 3.25 4.22
CA ALA A 61 9.93 1.97 4.61
C ALA A 61 9.95 1.77 6.14
N ALA A 62 11.07 2.05 6.79
CA ALA A 62 11.20 1.94 8.25
C ALA A 62 10.23 2.86 9.00
N LEU A 63 9.99 4.07 8.47
CA LEU A 63 9.03 5.01 9.04
C LEU A 63 7.57 4.58 8.80
N LEU A 64 7.25 4.07 7.61
CA LEU A 64 5.89 3.62 7.26
C LEU A 64 5.49 2.34 8.02
N LEU A 65 6.43 1.40 8.21
CA LEU A 65 6.21 0.19 9.04
C LEU A 65 5.98 0.52 10.51
N SER A 66 6.30 1.74 10.95
CA SER A 66 6.01 2.28 12.28
C SER A 66 5.25 3.60 12.16
N ALA A 67 4.35 3.70 11.17
CA ALA A 67 3.56 4.89 10.90
C ALA A 67 2.90 5.40 12.18
N ASN A 68 2.82 6.72 12.31
CA ASN A 68 2.23 7.41 13.45
C ASN A 68 2.95 7.16 14.81
N THR A 69 4.08 6.45 14.81
CA THR A 69 4.89 6.13 16.01
C THR A 69 6.32 6.68 15.89
N PRO A 70 6.93 7.20 16.97
CA PRO A 70 8.33 7.65 16.94
C PRO A 70 9.34 6.53 16.70
N VAL A 71 10.20 6.71 15.70
CA VAL A 71 11.32 5.81 15.37
C VAL A 71 12.64 6.50 15.70
N SER A 72 13.42 5.93 16.62
CA SER A 72 14.70 6.50 17.04
C SER A 72 15.74 6.46 15.92
N VAL A 73 16.71 7.39 15.97
CA VAL A 73 17.88 7.38 15.06
C VAL A 73 18.63 6.04 15.12
N GLY A 74 18.71 5.41 16.31
CA GLY A 74 19.31 4.08 16.46
C GLY A 74 18.58 3.01 15.64
N ARG A 75 17.25 2.92 15.78
CA ARG A 75 16.44 1.95 15.03
C ARG A 75 16.46 2.20 13.51
N LEU A 76 16.51 3.48 13.11
CA LEU A 76 16.71 3.84 11.70
C LEU A 76 18.11 3.41 11.23
N THR A 77 19.13 3.51 12.08
CA THR A 77 20.48 3.03 11.75
C THR A 77 20.47 1.53 11.51
N ASP A 78 19.86 0.74 12.40
CA ASP A 78 19.76 -0.72 12.24
C ASP A 78 18.92 -1.12 11.01
N SER A 79 17.93 -0.32 10.64
CA SER A 79 17.14 -0.53 9.43
C SER A 79 17.95 -0.23 8.16
N LEU A 80 18.80 0.79 8.22
CA LEU A 80 19.53 1.29 7.07
C LEU A 80 20.82 0.53 6.85
N TRP A 81 21.48 -0.03 7.86
CA TRP A 81 22.76 -0.73 7.74
C TRP A 81 22.68 -2.11 8.41
N ASP A 82 23.50 -3.06 7.95
CA ASP A 82 23.71 -4.33 8.67
C ASP A 82 24.65 -4.06 9.87
N ASP A 83 25.90 -4.54 9.84
CA ASP A 83 26.79 -4.48 11.01
C ASP A 83 27.77 -3.29 11.01
N THR A 84 27.87 -2.54 9.91
CA THR A 84 28.86 -1.47 9.75
C THR A 84 28.23 -0.12 9.41
N PRO A 85 27.58 0.55 10.37
CA PRO A 85 27.13 1.92 10.18
C PRO A 85 28.32 2.89 10.09
N PRO A 86 28.24 3.95 9.28
CA PRO A 86 29.29 4.95 9.22
C PRO A 86 29.34 5.77 10.51
N LEU A 87 30.51 6.31 10.85
CA LEU A 87 30.70 7.18 12.03
C LEU A 87 29.72 8.38 12.05
N GLN A 88 29.25 8.82 10.88
CA GLN A 88 28.30 9.93 10.71
C GLN A 88 26.89 9.46 10.32
N ALA A 89 26.45 8.26 10.73
CA ALA A 89 25.13 7.70 10.41
C ALA A 89 23.97 8.67 10.69
N ARG A 90 24.03 9.40 11.81
CA ARG A 90 23.05 10.44 12.16
C ARG A 90 22.96 11.54 11.11
N GLY A 91 24.09 12.04 10.62
CA GLY A 91 24.12 13.07 9.57
C GLY A 91 23.56 12.56 8.24
N VAL A 92 23.84 11.30 7.89
CA VAL A 92 23.26 10.66 6.70
C VAL A 92 21.74 10.53 6.81
N ILE A 93 21.24 10.07 7.97
CA ILE A 93 19.80 10.00 8.26
C ILE A 93 19.14 11.37 8.15
N GLN A 94 19.73 12.41 8.77
CA GLN A 94 19.22 13.78 8.69
C GLN A 94 19.15 14.27 7.24
N GLY A 95 20.18 14.01 6.43
CA GLY A 95 20.16 14.36 5.01
C GLY A 95 19.05 13.66 4.22
N HIS A 96 18.81 12.37 4.49
CA HIS A 96 17.71 11.63 3.89
C HIS A 96 16.33 12.14 4.35
N VAL A 97 16.15 12.45 5.63
CA VAL A 97 14.92 13.04 6.18
C VAL A 97 14.64 14.41 5.54
N SER A 98 15.64 15.30 5.49
CA SER A 98 15.49 16.62 4.86
C SER A 98 15.08 16.51 3.40
N ARG A 99 15.67 15.56 2.65
CA ARG A 99 15.31 15.37 1.25
C ARG A 99 13.93 14.71 1.09
N LEU A 100 13.53 13.80 1.96
CA LEU A 100 12.17 13.24 1.96
C LEU A 100 11.13 14.32 2.26
N ARG A 101 11.37 15.19 3.25
CA ARG A 101 10.48 16.33 3.53
C ARG A 101 10.28 17.20 2.31
N ALA A 102 11.36 17.58 1.62
CA ALA A 102 11.25 18.37 0.41
C ALA A 102 10.40 17.67 -0.66
N LEU A 103 10.61 16.37 -0.89
CA LEU A 103 9.81 15.60 -1.85
C LEU A 103 8.34 15.50 -1.47
N LEU A 104 8.01 15.36 -0.18
CA LEU A 104 6.63 15.32 0.30
C LEU A 104 5.93 16.69 0.18
N VAL A 105 6.66 17.78 0.44
CA VAL A 105 6.16 19.15 0.26
C VAL A 105 5.92 19.44 -1.22
N ASP A 106 6.86 19.07 -2.10
CA ASP A 106 6.72 19.23 -3.55
C ASP A 106 5.52 18.43 -4.12
N ALA A 107 5.11 17.37 -3.40
CA ALA A 107 3.96 16.53 -3.72
C ALA A 107 2.65 16.99 -3.09
N ASP A 108 2.66 18.09 -2.34
CA ASP A 108 1.52 18.57 -1.54
C ASP A 108 0.95 17.50 -0.59
N ALA A 109 1.83 16.64 -0.04
CA ALA A 109 1.41 15.51 0.79
C ALA A 109 0.72 15.96 2.11
N GLU A 110 0.97 17.18 2.56
CA GLU A 110 0.34 17.76 3.75
C GLU A 110 -1.18 17.88 3.58
N ALA A 111 -1.67 18.15 2.36
CA ALA A 111 -3.11 18.16 2.06
C ALA A 111 -3.79 16.81 2.34
N TYR A 112 -3.01 15.73 2.42
CA TYR A 112 -3.44 14.36 2.72
C TYR A 112 -3.16 13.94 4.17
N GLY A 113 -2.78 14.89 5.04
CA GLY A 113 -2.42 14.60 6.43
C GLY A 113 -1.09 13.87 6.59
N VAL A 114 -0.21 13.95 5.59
CA VAL A 114 1.14 13.38 5.67
C VAL A 114 2.11 14.40 6.24
N GLU A 115 2.75 14.06 7.36
CA GLU A 115 3.73 14.93 8.01
C GLU A 115 4.94 14.11 8.53
N LEU A 116 6.15 14.49 8.11
CA LEU A 116 7.38 13.92 8.66
C LEU A 116 7.97 14.85 9.74
N ALA A 117 7.69 14.57 11.00
CA ALA A 117 8.13 15.37 12.15
C ALA A 117 9.42 14.84 12.80
N THR A 118 10.19 15.74 13.43
CA THR A 118 11.32 15.38 14.29
C THR A 118 10.90 15.52 15.75
N LEU A 119 11.08 14.48 16.56
CA LEU A 119 10.80 14.48 18.00
C LEU A 119 12.07 14.11 18.77
N GLY A 120 12.86 15.12 19.16
CA GLY A 120 14.16 14.91 19.80
C GLY A 120 15.09 14.07 18.92
N ASP A 121 15.44 12.88 19.40
CA ASP A 121 16.31 11.91 18.72
C ASP A 121 15.54 10.84 17.92
N ALA A 122 14.29 11.13 17.57
CA ALA A 122 13.42 10.28 16.78
C ALA A 122 12.73 11.05 15.65
N TYR A 123 12.19 10.30 14.69
CA TYR A 123 11.34 10.80 13.62
C TYR A 123 9.99 10.10 13.63
N VAL A 124 8.93 10.83 13.30
CA VAL A 124 7.58 10.29 13.15
C VAL A 124 7.10 10.65 11.75
N LEU A 125 6.66 9.65 10.99
CA LEU A 125 5.86 9.88 9.80
C LEU A 125 4.38 9.73 10.18
N ARG A 126 3.67 10.85 10.26
CA ARG A 126 2.22 10.88 10.39
C ARG A 126 1.62 10.68 9.01
N VAL A 127 0.68 9.76 8.89
CA VAL A 127 0.06 9.40 7.62
C VAL A 127 -1.23 8.62 7.92
N PRO A 128 -2.35 8.93 7.23
CA PRO A 128 -3.54 8.09 7.29
C PRO A 128 -3.25 6.68 6.80
N GLU A 129 -3.73 5.67 7.52
CA GLU A 129 -3.48 4.26 7.20
C GLU A 129 -3.98 3.88 5.80
N THR A 130 -5.06 4.52 5.34
CA THR A 130 -5.63 4.32 3.99
C THR A 130 -4.69 4.68 2.85
N LEU A 131 -3.63 5.45 3.10
CA LEU A 131 -2.62 5.82 2.11
C LEU A 131 -1.47 4.81 2.03
N ILE A 132 -1.44 3.78 2.87
CA ILE A 132 -0.38 2.75 2.89
C ILE A 132 -0.97 1.45 2.38
N ASP A 133 -0.44 0.93 1.27
CA ASP A 133 -0.90 -0.32 0.66
C ASP A 133 -0.88 -1.52 1.64
N ALA A 134 0.14 -1.60 2.49
CA ALA A 134 0.27 -2.65 3.51
C ALA A 134 -0.83 -2.56 4.58
N GLN A 135 -1.28 -1.36 4.95
CA GLN A 135 -2.38 -1.21 5.90
C GLN A 135 -3.73 -1.52 5.23
N ARG A 136 -3.92 -1.06 3.99
CA ARG A 136 -5.11 -1.41 3.18
C ARG A 136 -5.21 -2.91 2.94
N PHE A 137 -4.08 -3.59 2.74
CA PHE A 137 -4.02 -5.04 2.65
C PHE A 137 -4.55 -5.71 3.92
N GLU A 138 -4.04 -5.31 5.09
CA GLU A 138 -4.52 -5.85 6.38
C GLU A 138 -6.00 -5.52 6.63
N GLU A 139 -6.47 -4.33 6.26
CA GLU A 139 -7.89 -3.95 6.31
C GLU A 139 -8.77 -4.88 5.46
N LEU A 140 -8.37 -5.16 4.23
CA LEU A 140 -9.09 -6.10 3.35
C LEU A 140 -9.10 -7.51 3.91
N LEU A 141 -8.03 -7.96 4.59
CA LEU A 141 -8.02 -9.25 5.27
C LEU A 141 -8.98 -9.29 6.48
N MET A 142 -9.08 -8.20 7.23
CA MET A 142 -10.07 -8.08 8.31
C MET A 142 -11.49 -8.13 7.75
N LEU A 143 -11.79 -7.35 6.71
CA LEU A 143 -13.09 -7.34 6.05
C LEU A 143 -13.44 -8.71 5.44
N ALA A 144 -12.46 -9.43 4.88
CA ALA A 144 -12.65 -10.78 4.34
C ALA A 144 -13.11 -11.78 5.42
N ARG A 145 -12.63 -11.64 6.66
CA ARG A 145 -13.01 -12.48 7.81
C ARG A 145 -14.42 -12.19 8.31
N GLU A 146 -14.92 -10.98 8.11
CA GLU A 146 -16.27 -10.57 8.50
C GLU A 146 -17.34 -11.00 7.49
N GLN A 147 -16.93 -11.37 6.27
CA GLN A 147 -17.86 -11.83 5.24
C GLN A 147 -18.50 -13.18 5.63
N ARG A 148 -19.81 -13.27 5.38
CA ARG A 148 -20.59 -14.50 5.64
C ARG A 148 -20.61 -15.45 4.45
N GLY A 149 -20.42 -14.91 3.25
CA GLY A 149 -20.48 -15.64 1.99
C GLY A 149 -19.08 -15.90 1.43
N PRO A 150 -18.75 -17.14 1.03
CA PRO A 150 -17.44 -17.46 0.45
C PRO A 150 -17.15 -16.67 -0.84
N ALA A 151 -18.18 -16.29 -1.61
CA ALA A 151 -18.01 -15.45 -2.80
C ALA A 151 -17.50 -14.03 -2.45
N ASP A 152 -18.04 -13.41 -1.41
CA ASP A 152 -17.63 -12.08 -0.95
C ASP A 152 -16.22 -12.13 -0.34
N THR A 153 -15.91 -13.19 0.42
CA THR A 153 -14.55 -13.47 0.92
C THR A 153 -13.55 -13.55 -0.24
N VAL A 154 -13.88 -14.26 -1.32
CA VAL A 154 -13.01 -14.34 -2.52
C VAL A 154 -12.75 -12.95 -3.11
N LEU A 155 -13.76 -12.08 -3.20
CA LEU A 155 -13.58 -10.73 -3.75
C LEU A 155 -12.58 -9.92 -2.90
N MET A 156 -12.73 -9.93 -1.58
CA MET A 156 -11.85 -9.19 -0.67
C MET A 156 -10.41 -9.72 -0.70
N LEU A 157 -10.22 -11.05 -0.68
CA LEU A 157 -8.87 -11.65 -0.74
C LEU A 157 -8.18 -11.38 -2.07
N LYS A 158 -8.93 -11.38 -3.18
CA LYS A 158 -8.39 -11.01 -4.50
C LYS A 158 -8.00 -9.55 -4.59
N GLU A 159 -8.81 -8.65 -4.03
CA GLU A 159 -8.46 -7.23 -3.96
C GLU A 159 -7.21 -7.03 -3.09
N ALA A 160 -7.11 -7.71 -1.95
CA ALA A 160 -5.91 -7.65 -1.11
C ALA A 160 -4.66 -8.10 -1.88
N LEU A 161 -4.74 -9.23 -2.58
CA LEU A 161 -3.62 -9.76 -3.38
C LEU A 161 -3.28 -8.88 -4.60
N SER A 162 -4.20 -8.07 -5.12
CA SER A 162 -3.92 -7.19 -6.27
C SER A 162 -3.06 -5.97 -5.92
N LEU A 163 -2.95 -5.63 -4.63
CA LEU A 163 -2.06 -4.57 -4.14
C LEU A 163 -0.58 -4.93 -4.32
N TRP A 164 -0.27 -6.24 -4.35
CA TRP A 164 1.08 -6.76 -4.48
C TRP A 164 1.64 -6.60 -5.89
N GLN A 165 2.77 -5.92 -6.02
CA GLN A 165 3.46 -5.62 -7.28
C GLN A 165 4.84 -6.26 -7.37
N GLY A 166 5.10 -7.24 -6.51
CA GLY A 166 6.37 -7.96 -6.41
C GLY A 166 6.77 -8.19 -4.97
N PRO A 167 8.04 -8.56 -4.72
CA PRO A 167 8.52 -8.83 -3.38
C PRO A 167 8.43 -7.59 -2.48
N ALA A 168 7.99 -7.77 -1.24
CA ALA A 168 7.87 -6.73 -0.24
C ALA A 168 9.18 -5.96 -0.05
N LEU A 169 9.06 -4.63 0.08
CA LEU A 169 10.15 -3.70 0.30
C LEU A 169 11.26 -3.73 -0.76
N SER A 170 10.94 -4.14 -1.99
CA SER A 170 11.90 -4.14 -3.11
C SER A 170 12.50 -2.75 -3.35
N GLY A 171 13.76 -2.72 -3.82
CA GLY A 171 14.46 -1.47 -4.10
C GLY A 171 14.93 -0.69 -2.85
N ALA A 172 14.58 -1.13 -1.64
CA ALA A 172 15.19 -0.69 -0.40
C ALA A 172 16.39 -1.58 -0.03
N PHE A 173 17.35 -1.00 0.71
CA PHE A 173 18.33 -1.79 1.46
C PHE A 173 17.66 -2.39 2.70
N THR A 174 17.86 -3.68 2.96
CA THR A 174 17.20 -4.39 4.06
C THR A 174 18.18 -4.75 5.17
N GLY A 175 18.44 -3.78 6.06
CA GLY A 175 19.03 -4.08 7.37
C GLY A 175 18.13 -5.06 8.14
N PRO A 176 18.62 -5.68 9.24
CA PRO A 176 17.93 -6.79 9.90
C PRO A 176 16.44 -6.52 10.24
N PRO A 177 16.04 -5.32 10.76
CA PRO A 177 14.64 -5.02 11.02
C PRO A 177 13.77 -5.00 9.77
N LEU A 178 14.25 -4.42 8.66
CA LEU A 178 13.51 -4.35 7.41
C LEU A 178 13.42 -5.71 6.73
N ARG A 179 14.45 -6.55 6.85
CA ARG A 179 14.44 -7.92 6.33
C ARG A 179 13.40 -8.78 7.05
N ALA A 180 13.31 -8.66 8.37
CA ALA A 180 12.28 -9.32 9.16
C ALA A 180 10.88 -8.82 8.76
N ALA A 181 10.69 -7.51 8.60
CA ALA A 181 9.41 -6.95 8.16
C ALA A 181 9.00 -7.41 6.76
N ALA A 182 9.92 -7.39 5.79
CA ALA A 182 9.67 -7.91 4.44
C ALA A 182 9.27 -9.39 4.46
N HIS A 183 9.96 -10.20 5.28
CA HIS A 183 9.60 -11.60 5.45
C HIS A 183 8.19 -11.77 6.03
N SER A 184 7.85 -11.05 7.11
CA SER A 184 6.51 -11.12 7.71
C SER A 184 5.40 -10.70 6.73
N LEU A 185 5.64 -9.69 5.89
CA LEU A 185 4.71 -9.28 4.84
C LEU A 185 4.50 -10.41 3.82
N GLU A 186 5.59 -11.01 3.31
CA GLU A 186 5.50 -12.14 2.37
C GLU A 186 4.80 -13.36 2.97
N GLU A 187 5.02 -13.64 4.25
CA GLU A 187 4.32 -14.71 4.96
C GLU A 187 2.80 -14.43 5.01
N SER A 188 2.40 -13.18 5.25
CA SER A 188 0.99 -12.76 5.22
C SER A 188 0.39 -12.89 3.81
N ARG A 189 1.16 -12.54 2.76
CA ARG A 189 0.77 -12.75 1.35
C ARG A 189 0.47 -14.22 1.06
N LEU A 190 1.40 -15.11 1.42
CA LEU A 190 1.28 -16.53 1.16
C LEU A 190 0.11 -17.16 1.94
N ALA A 191 -0.09 -16.75 3.20
CA ALA A 191 -1.25 -17.16 3.98
C ALA A 191 -2.58 -16.72 3.33
N THR A 192 -2.59 -15.54 2.69
CA THR A 192 -3.76 -15.00 1.97
C THR A 192 -4.05 -15.80 0.69
N VAL A 193 -3.00 -16.19 -0.05
CA VAL A 193 -3.12 -17.11 -1.20
C VAL A 193 -3.73 -18.45 -0.76
N GLU A 194 -3.20 -19.04 0.30
CA GLU A 194 -3.71 -20.30 0.85
C GLU A 194 -5.19 -20.18 1.25
N GLN A 195 -5.56 -19.07 1.92
CA GLN A 195 -6.95 -18.81 2.29
C GLN A 195 -7.86 -18.64 1.07
N LEU A 196 -7.40 -17.95 0.02
CA LEU A 196 -8.15 -17.80 -1.21
C LEU A 196 -8.38 -19.16 -1.89
N ALA A 197 -7.34 -20.02 -1.93
CA ALA A 197 -7.45 -21.37 -2.47
C ALA A 197 -8.47 -22.23 -1.69
N ARG A 198 -8.41 -22.22 -0.34
CA ARG A 198 -9.41 -22.88 0.52
C ARG A 198 -10.83 -22.39 0.23
N THR A 199 -11.00 -21.07 0.05
CA THR A 199 -12.31 -20.46 -0.21
C THR A 199 -12.85 -20.86 -1.59
N TYR A 200 -11.99 -20.97 -2.61
CA TYR A 200 -12.36 -21.55 -3.89
C TYR A 200 -12.80 -23.02 -3.76
N GLY A 201 -12.13 -23.80 -2.92
CA GLY A 201 -12.54 -25.17 -2.61
C GLY A 201 -13.96 -25.26 -2.06
N VAL A 202 -14.33 -24.37 -1.13
CA VAL A 202 -15.71 -24.29 -0.57
C VAL A 202 -16.75 -23.98 -1.65
N LEU A 203 -16.38 -23.19 -2.67
CA LEU A 203 -17.23 -22.85 -3.81
C LEU A 203 -17.27 -23.96 -4.88
N GLY A 204 -16.52 -25.06 -4.72
CA GLY A 204 -16.36 -26.10 -5.74
C GLY A 204 -15.47 -25.69 -6.93
N GLU A 205 -14.78 -24.56 -6.84
CA GLU A 205 -13.92 -24.02 -7.90
C GLU A 205 -12.48 -24.57 -7.82
N HIS A 206 -12.33 -25.89 -7.64
CA HIS A 206 -11.04 -26.56 -7.38
C HIS A 206 -9.96 -26.27 -8.45
N HIS A 207 -10.35 -26.09 -9.71
CA HIS A 207 -9.41 -25.74 -10.78
C HIS A 207 -8.72 -24.39 -10.54
N ARG A 208 -9.43 -23.40 -9.96
CA ARG A 208 -8.85 -22.09 -9.62
C ARG A 208 -7.94 -22.19 -8.40
N ALA A 209 -8.34 -22.97 -7.39
CA ALA A 209 -7.50 -23.24 -6.23
C ALA A 209 -6.16 -23.88 -6.64
N ALA A 210 -6.21 -24.92 -7.48
CA ALA A 210 -5.03 -25.61 -7.97
C ALA A 210 -4.11 -24.71 -8.82
N ALA A 211 -4.69 -23.90 -9.73
CA ALA A 211 -3.91 -22.98 -10.56
C ALA A 211 -3.18 -21.91 -9.72
N LEU A 212 -3.85 -21.38 -8.69
CA LEU A 212 -3.27 -20.41 -7.77
C LEU A 212 -2.08 -21.01 -6.98
N LEU A 213 -2.28 -22.19 -6.39
CA LEU A 213 -1.27 -22.84 -5.57
C LEU A 213 -0.09 -23.39 -6.37
N ALA A 214 -0.31 -23.84 -7.61
CA ALA A 214 0.75 -24.38 -8.46
C ALA A 214 1.85 -23.34 -8.74
N ALA A 215 1.47 -22.08 -8.99
CA ALA A 215 2.42 -20.99 -9.21
C ALA A 215 3.27 -20.72 -7.95
N GLU A 216 2.63 -20.66 -6.78
CA GLU A 216 3.32 -20.36 -5.52
C GLU A 216 4.16 -21.54 -5.01
N THR A 217 3.71 -22.78 -5.20
CA THR A 217 4.47 -23.99 -4.81
C THR A 217 5.75 -24.13 -5.63
N ALA A 218 5.71 -23.75 -6.93
CA ALA A 218 6.91 -23.71 -7.76
C ALA A 218 7.92 -22.65 -7.28
N ALA A 219 7.44 -21.52 -6.76
CA ALA A 219 8.28 -20.45 -6.22
C ALA A 219 8.76 -20.73 -4.78
N HIS A 220 7.98 -21.49 -4.00
CA HIS A 220 8.22 -21.75 -2.57
C HIS A 220 8.14 -23.26 -2.25
N PRO A 221 9.03 -24.09 -2.81
CA PRO A 221 8.92 -25.55 -2.74
C PRO A 221 9.09 -26.13 -1.33
N LEU A 222 9.67 -25.37 -0.39
CA LEU A 222 9.91 -25.80 0.99
C LEU A 222 8.73 -25.47 1.94
N ARG A 223 7.67 -24.83 1.45
CA ARG A 223 6.51 -24.46 2.27
C ARG A 223 5.46 -25.56 2.22
N GLU A 224 5.52 -26.45 3.21
CA GLU A 224 4.65 -27.63 3.30
C GLU A 224 3.14 -27.28 3.29
N SER A 225 2.75 -26.11 3.80
CA SER A 225 1.34 -25.66 3.80
C SER A 225 0.77 -25.46 2.39
N LEU A 226 1.57 -24.93 1.45
CA LEU A 226 1.15 -24.78 0.05
C LEU A 226 0.97 -26.14 -0.63
N ALA A 227 1.89 -27.07 -0.34
CA ALA A 227 1.82 -28.43 -0.87
C ALA A 227 0.62 -29.21 -0.29
N ALA A 228 0.29 -29.00 0.98
CA ALA A 228 -0.85 -29.63 1.65
C ALA A 228 -2.19 -29.21 1.03
N GLU A 229 -2.34 -27.96 0.61
CA GLU A 229 -3.57 -27.46 -0.03
C GLU A 229 -3.78 -27.97 -1.47
N LEU A 230 -2.75 -28.56 -2.09
CA LEU A 230 -2.82 -29.17 -3.42
C LEU A 230 -3.21 -30.67 -3.42
N MET A 231 -3.13 -31.33 -2.26
CA MET A 231 -3.39 -32.78 -2.09
C MET A 231 -4.81 -33.06 -1.65
#